data_AF-A0AAR2M0W7-F1
#
_entry.id   AF-A0AAR2M0W7-F1
#
_cell.length_a   1.000
_cell.length_b   1.000
_cell.length_c   1.000
_cell.angle_alpha   90.00
_cell.angle_beta   90.00
_cell.angle_gamma   90.00
#
_symmetry.space_group_name_H-M   'P 1'
#
loop_
_entity.id
_entity.type
_entity.pdbx_description
1 polymer ?
#
loop_
_entity_poly.entity_id
_entity_poly.type
_entity_poly.pdbx_seq_one_letter_code
_entity_poly.pdbx_strand_id
1 'polypeptide(L)'
;MQIRPGSYISSSLFIYFFITALSYSKKWSLGRTSVYLYNQGSLKICSKSVIFEPDEVNKPILKVNIMLRSSVYLIKEGDVVAPYKYERGERNVIFQLDMPLKTEDVVQTLLQLHRASCLDKLGDQTAMIAANLQSRLARTSFDKNSFQSVTERPHMECEAEMVSPLVTNPGHVCITDHNLYFQPLNSYPDSVVQIGLHSVRRIYKRRHGLRPLGLEVFCTENDLCSDIYLKFYNTKDRDELYYYIATFLENHITEHTAESYMLQWQRGHISNYQYLLHLNNLADRSVNDLSQYPVFPWVISDYSSPQLDLLNPASFRDLSKPVGALNTERLERLLERYRDMPEPRFMYGSHYSSPGYVLFYLVRVGSDISVGCLW
;
A
#
# COMPACT_ATOMS: atom_id res chain seq x y z
N MET A 1 -35.32 -1.73 5.88
CA MET A 1 -34.95 -1.63 4.46
C MET A 1 -33.74 -2.52 4.23
N GLN A 2 -33.87 -3.54 3.38
CA GLN A 2 -32.88 -4.60 3.14
C GLN A 2 -31.52 -4.03 2.68
N ILE A 3 -30.44 -4.49 3.32
CA ILE A 3 -29.06 -4.21 2.93
C ILE A 3 -28.71 -5.15 1.77
N ARG A 4 -28.43 -4.58 0.58
CA ARG A 4 -27.86 -5.32 -0.56
C ARG A 4 -26.34 -5.43 -0.39
N PRO A 5 -25.72 -6.61 -0.56
CA PRO A 5 -24.27 -6.74 -0.67
C PRO A 5 -23.85 -6.41 -2.11
N GLY A 6 -23.02 -5.38 -2.30
CA GLY A 6 -22.61 -4.95 -3.65
C GLY A 6 -21.91 -3.60 -3.75
N SER A 7 -21.59 -2.93 -2.64
CA SER A 7 -20.68 -1.78 -2.66
C SER A 7 -19.26 -2.29 -2.53
N TYR A 8 -18.52 -2.23 -3.64
CA TYR A 8 -17.07 -2.28 -3.67
C TYR A 8 -16.54 -1.40 -2.54
N ILE A 9 -15.80 -2.00 -1.60
CA ILE A 9 -14.92 -1.24 -0.71
C ILE A 9 -13.85 -0.69 -1.64
N SER A 10 -14.07 0.52 -2.14
CA SER A 10 -13.03 1.33 -2.73
C SER A 10 -12.06 1.61 -1.59
N SER A 11 -11.01 0.79 -1.48
CA SER A 11 -9.89 0.93 -0.55
C SER A 11 -9.00 2.13 -0.88
N SER A 12 -9.56 3.16 -1.52
CA SER A 12 -8.87 4.34 -1.98
C SER A 12 -9.38 5.54 -1.21
N LEU A 13 -8.83 5.72 -0.01
CA LEU A 13 -8.29 7.00 0.48
C LEU A 13 -7.94 6.87 1.96
N PHE A 14 -6.79 6.27 2.24
CA PHE A 14 -6.03 6.61 3.43
C PHE A 14 -4.93 7.57 3.00
N ILE A 15 -5.23 8.86 3.01
CA ILE A 15 -4.22 9.90 2.75
C ILE A 15 -3.61 10.25 4.09
N TYR A 16 -2.45 9.65 4.37
CA TYR A 16 -1.61 10.02 5.49
C TYR A 16 -0.79 11.24 5.13
N PHE A 17 -1.00 12.34 5.85
CA PHE A 17 -0.04 13.44 5.87
C PHE A 17 0.92 13.19 7.02
N PHE A 18 2.19 13.04 6.71
CA PHE A 18 3.24 12.94 7.71
C PHE A 18 3.90 14.32 7.86
N ILE A 19 4.17 14.66 9.11
CA ILE A 19 5.12 15.70 9.46
C ILE A 19 6.18 14.99 10.30
N THR A 20 7.35 14.83 9.71
CA THR A 20 8.51 14.15 10.29
C THR A 20 9.26 15.20 11.12
N ALA A 21 9.46 14.95 12.42
CA ALA A 21 10.00 15.88 13.43
C ALA A 21 8.98 16.81 14.10
N LEU A 22 8.28 16.26 15.10
CA LEU A 22 7.55 17.02 16.11
C LEU A 22 7.93 16.61 17.52
N SER A 23 7.86 17.57 18.44
CA SER A 23 7.86 17.31 19.87
C SER A 23 6.45 17.46 20.44
N TYR A 24 5.98 16.47 21.18
CA TYR A 24 4.75 16.54 21.96
C TYR A 24 5.06 16.85 23.44
N SER A 25 4.30 17.77 24.04
CA SER A 25 4.38 18.10 25.47
C SER A 25 3.07 17.82 26.21
N LYS A 26 3.15 17.07 27.31
CA LYS A 26 2.02 16.81 28.23
C LYS A 26 2.14 17.70 29.47
N LYS A 27 1.12 18.53 29.72
CA LYS A 27 1.05 19.40 30.91
C LYS A 27 0.39 18.67 32.08
N TRP A 28 1.10 18.52 33.20
CA TRP A 28 0.55 18.01 34.45
C TRP A 28 0.34 19.16 35.45
N SER A 29 -0.84 19.22 36.07
CA SER A 29 -1.13 20.17 37.16
C SER A 29 -1.30 19.42 38.48
N LEU A 30 -0.20 19.20 39.19
CA LEU A 30 -0.22 19.05 40.64
C LEU A 30 0.59 20.20 41.24
N GLY A 31 -0.03 20.98 42.12
CA GLY A 31 0.64 21.92 43.04
C GLY A 31 1.82 22.73 42.47
N ARG A 32 1.54 23.91 41.90
CA ARG A 32 2.46 25.05 41.70
C ARG A 32 3.75 24.85 40.88
N THR A 33 3.98 23.74 40.18
CA THR A 33 5.01 23.67 39.12
C THR A 33 4.50 22.89 37.92
N SER A 34 4.28 23.58 36.79
CA SER A 34 3.96 22.91 35.53
C SER A 34 5.23 22.25 35.00
N VAL A 35 5.34 20.93 35.13
CA VAL A 35 6.41 20.15 34.48
C VAL A 35 5.94 19.77 33.08
N TYR A 36 6.73 20.13 32.07
CA TYR A 36 6.53 19.74 30.68
C TYR A 36 7.46 18.57 30.37
N LEU A 37 6.92 17.42 29.99
CA LEU A 37 7.69 16.29 29.45
C LEU A 37 7.60 16.36 27.93
N TYR A 38 8.76 16.54 27.29
CA TYR A 38 8.88 16.59 25.82
C TYR A 38 9.24 15.21 25.30
N ASN A 39 8.48 14.73 24.32
CA ASN A 39 8.80 13.52 23.56
C ASN A 39 8.99 13.92 22.10
N GLN A 40 10.12 13.56 21.49
CA GLN A 40 10.34 13.66 20.04
C GLN A 40 9.65 12.48 19.34
N GLY A 41 9.23 12.72 18.11
CA GLY A 41 8.48 11.76 17.31
C GLY A 41 7.99 12.32 15.98
N SER A 42 7.13 11.56 15.33
CA SER A 42 6.42 11.96 14.12
C SER A 42 4.96 12.30 14.41
N LEU A 43 4.44 13.36 13.81
CA LEU A 43 3.01 13.69 13.84
C LEU A 43 2.40 13.34 12.49
N LYS A 44 1.42 12.44 12.51
CA LYS A 44 0.63 12.04 11.36
C LYS A 44 -0.75 12.68 11.46
N ILE A 45 -1.11 13.48 10.46
CA ILE A 45 -2.39 14.16 10.39
C ILE A 45 -3.27 13.40 9.41
N CYS A 46 -4.41 12.95 9.91
CA CYS A 46 -5.46 12.28 9.14
C CYS A 46 -6.70 13.17 9.11
N SER A 47 -7.64 12.87 8.22
CA SER A 47 -8.91 13.61 8.12
C SER A 47 -9.72 13.62 9.42
N LYS A 48 -9.59 12.61 10.29
CA LYS A 48 -10.40 12.47 11.51
C LYS A 48 -9.58 12.44 12.80
N SER A 49 -8.25 12.40 12.70
CA SER A 49 -7.39 12.25 13.87
C SER A 49 -6.00 12.81 13.62
N VAL A 50 -5.36 13.23 14.70
CA VAL A 50 -3.93 13.50 14.76
C VAL A 50 -3.28 12.36 15.55
N ILE A 51 -2.26 11.74 14.99
CA ILE A 51 -1.54 10.62 15.59
C ILE A 51 -0.11 11.11 15.86
N PHE A 52 0.37 10.97 17.08
CA PHE A 52 1.77 11.22 17.41
C PHE A 52 2.44 9.89 17.76
N GLU A 53 3.46 9.54 17.01
CA GLU A 53 4.29 8.35 17.21
C GLU A 53 5.64 8.80 17.78
N PRO A 54 5.93 8.49 19.06
CA PRO A 54 7.22 8.82 19.67
C PRO A 54 8.38 8.04 19.02
N ASP A 55 9.57 8.63 19.00
CA ASP A 55 10.79 7.93 18.53
C ASP A 55 11.19 6.80 19.48
N GLU A 56 10.88 6.94 20.77
CA GLU A 56 11.12 5.90 21.76
C GLU A 56 10.04 4.81 21.69
N VAL A 57 10.45 3.60 21.31
CA VAL A 57 9.60 2.40 21.16
C VAL A 57 8.79 2.04 22.43
N ASN A 58 9.28 2.44 23.61
CA ASN A 58 8.63 2.17 24.89
C ASN A 58 7.48 3.14 25.20
N LYS A 59 7.32 4.22 24.44
CA LYS A 59 6.26 5.21 24.64
C LYS A 59 5.06 4.90 23.74
N PRO A 60 3.83 5.06 24.26
CA PRO A 60 2.63 4.78 23.48
C PRO A 60 2.40 5.83 22.38
N ILE A 61 1.89 5.36 21.25
CA ILE A 61 1.35 6.20 20.18
C ILE A 61 0.10 6.91 20.69
N LEU A 62 0.04 8.22 20.50
CA LEU A 62 -1.07 9.08 20.91
C LEU A 62 -1.97 9.35 19.72
N LYS A 63 -3.22 8.86 19.74
CA LYS A 63 -4.24 9.21 18.73
C LYS A 63 -5.26 10.16 19.34
N VAL A 64 -5.31 11.39 18.84
CA VAL A 64 -6.25 12.45 19.20
C VAL A 64 -7.30 12.54 18.10
N ASN A 65 -8.57 12.32 18.44
CA ASN A 65 -9.65 12.43 17.46
C ASN A 65 -10.08 13.90 17.30
N ILE A 66 -10.18 14.38 16.06
CA ILE A 66 -10.52 15.78 15.76
C ILE A 66 -12.03 16.04 15.99
N MET A 67 -12.87 15.02 15.81
CA MET A 67 -14.32 15.10 15.95
C MET A 67 -14.81 14.81 17.37
N LEU A 68 -14.15 13.89 18.08
CA LEU A 68 -14.45 13.54 19.48
C LEU A 68 -13.60 14.40 20.41
N ARG A 69 -14.14 15.54 20.84
CA ARG A 69 -13.48 16.58 21.66
C ARG A 69 -12.94 16.12 23.04
N SER A 70 -12.91 14.83 23.37
CA SER A 70 -12.67 14.37 24.75
C SER A 70 -12.06 12.97 24.91
N SER A 71 -11.42 12.42 23.88
CA SER A 71 -10.78 11.09 23.97
C SER A 71 -9.40 11.05 23.34
N VAL A 72 -8.42 10.58 24.10
CA VAL A 72 -7.08 10.23 23.61
C VAL A 72 -6.90 8.73 23.73
N TYR A 73 -6.42 8.10 22.66
CA TYR A 73 -6.10 6.67 22.65
C TYR A 73 -4.58 6.51 22.79
N LEU A 74 -4.17 5.66 23.73
CA LEU A 74 -2.79 5.19 23.86
C LEU A 74 -2.69 3.82 23.18
N ILE A 75 -1.85 3.72 22.16
CA ILE A 75 -1.71 2.53 21.31
C ILE A 75 -0.25 2.05 21.40
N LYS A 76 -0.05 0.72 21.55
CA LYS A 76 1.24 0.03 21.76
C LYS A 76 1.95 0.42 23.08
N GLU A 77 2.38 -0.58 23.86
CA GLU A 77 3.25 -0.38 25.03
C GLU A 77 4.37 -1.43 24.93
N GLY A 78 5.63 -0.99 24.74
CA GLY A 78 6.79 -1.88 24.58
C GLY A 78 6.76 -2.75 23.32
N ASP A 79 6.30 -2.18 22.19
CA ASP A 79 6.12 -2.85 20.88
C ASP A 79 5.18 -4.08 20.86
N VAL A 80 4.50 -4.34 21.96
CA VAL A 80 3.42 -5.33 22.02
C VAL A 80 2.09 -4.61 21.77
N VAL A 81 1.24 -5.20 20.92
CA VAL A 81 -0.15 -4.78 20.75
C VAL A 81 -0.90 -5.02 22.06
N ALA A 82 -0.83 -4.06 22.97
CA ALA A 82 -1.53 -4.08 24.25
C ALA A 82 -3.00 -3.61 24.09
N PRO A 83 -3.92 -4.04 24.98
CA PRO A 83 -5.29 -3.53 25.00
C PRO A 83 -5.32 -2.02 25.15
N TYR A 84 -6.18 -1.34 24.39
CA TYR A 84 -6.30 0.12 24.37
C TYR A 84 -6.47 0.71 25.79
N LYS A 85 -5.52 1.56 26.21
CA LYS A 85 -5.72 2.40 27.40
C LYS A 85 -6.51 3.63 26.97
N TYR A 86 -7.73 3.73 27.49
CA TYR A 86 -8.68 4.77 27.16
C TYR A 86 -8.76 5.81 28.27
N GLU A 87 -8.43 7.04 27.95
CA GLU A 87 -8.47 8.14 28.90
C GLU A 87 -9.50 9.19 28.44
N ARG A 88 -10.62 9.27 29.17
CA ARG A 88 -11.65 10.31 29.01
C ARG A 88 -11.25 11.57 29.78
N GLY A 89 -11.35 12.72 29.14
CA GLY A 89 -11.17 14.03 29.78
C GLY A 89 -10.67 15.08 28.81
N GLU A 90 -10.83 16.35 29.17
CA GLU A 90 -10.19 17.45 28.44
C GLU A 90 -8.67 17.33 28.60
N ARG A 91 -7.96 17.27 27.48
CA ARG A 91 -6.50 17.26 27.46
C ARG A 91 -5.99 18.36 26.54
N ASN A 92 -5.16 19.23 27.10
CA ASN A 92 -4.38 20.17 26.33
C ASN A 92 -3.10 19.48 25.87
N VAL A 93 -3.01 19.27 24.57
CA VAL A 93 -1.90 18.61 23.89
C VAL A 93 -1.20 19.68 23.06
N ILE A 94 0.06 19.98 23.39
CA ILE A 94 0.85 20.99 22.68
C ILE A 94 1.87 20.26 21.81
N PHE A 95 1.86 20.57 20.52
CA PHE A 95 2.85 20.10 19.57
C PHE A 95 3.76 21.26 19.17
N GLN A 96 5.07 21.00 19.19
CA GLN A 96 6.09 21.89 18.67
C GLN A 96 6.63 21.29 17.37
N LEU A 97 6.55 22.06 16.29
CA LEU A 97 7.06 21.69 14.97
C LEU A 97 8.55 22.02 14.91
N ASP A 98 9.40 21.04 14.64
CA ASP A 98 10.85 21.23 14.52
C ASP A 98 11.26 21.30 13.04
N MET A 99 10.44 21.99 12.23
CA MET A 99 10.55 22.02 10.78
C MET A 99 10.93 23.42 10.26
N PRO A 100 11.69 23.51 9.16
CA PRO A 100 11.92 24.76 8.44
C PRO A 100 10.69 25.26 7.65
N LEU A 101 9.59 24.50 7.65
CA LEU A 101 8.33 24.87 7.02
C LEU A 101 7.64 26.00 7.81
N LYS A 102 6.99 26.93 7.10
CA LYS A 102 6.20 27.96 7.77
C LYS A 102 5.04 27.29 8.48
N THR A 103 4.88 27.55 9.77
CA THR A 103 3.75 27.07 10.59
C THR A 103 2.40 27.30 9.90
N GLU A 104 2.28 28.41 9.16
CA GLU A 104 1.10 28.74 8.35
C GLU A 104 0.72 27.63 7.37
N ASP A 105 1.68 27.00 6.68
CA ASP A 105 1.41 25.97 5.67
C ASP A 105 0.84 24.69 6.31
N VAL A 106 1.35 24.35 7.50
CA VAL A 106 0.84 23.23 8.31
C VAL A 106 -0.59 23.52 8.79
N VAL A 107 -0.83 24.74 9.28
CA VAL A 107 -2.16 25.18 9.74
C VAL A 107 -3.16 25.20 8.59
N GLN A 108 -2.79 25.71 7.40
CA GLN A 108 -3.66 25.69 6.22
C GLN A 108 -4.01 24.26 5.80
N THR A 109 -3.04 23.34 5.82
CA THR A 109 -3.28 21.91 5.55
C THR A 109 -4.27 21.32 6.55
N LEU A 110 -4.09 21.60 7.84
CA LEU A 110 -5.01 21.16 8.91
C LEU A 110 -6.42 21.70 8.70
N LEU A 111 -6.56 22.99 8.36
CA LEU A 111 -7.86 23.62 8.11
C LEU A 111 -8.56 22.99 6.90
N GLN A 112 -7.83 22.70 5.82
CA GLN A 112 -8.37 22.03 4.64
C GLN A 112 -8.85 20.61 4.97
N LEU A 113 -8.10 19.85 5.75
CA LEU A 113 -8.50 18.49 6.17
C LEU A 113 -9.67 18.52 7.15
N HIS A 114 -9.70 19.47 8.09
CA HIS A 114 -10.83 19.67 8.98
C HIS A 114 -12.10 19.99 8.18
N ARG A 115 -12.03 20.91 7.21
CA ARG A 115 -13.17 21.18 6.30
C ARG A 115 -13.63 19.90 5.61
N ALA A 116 -12.71 19.03 5.18
CA ALA A 116 -13.07 17.77 4.52
C ALA A 116 -13.81 16.85 5.48
N SER A 117 -13.32 16.75 6.72
CA SER A 117 -13.92 15.94 7.76
C SER A 117 -15.36 16.34 8.12
N CYS A 118 -15.72 17.61 7.91
CA CYS A 118 -17.04 18.17 8.18
C CYS A 118 -18.07 17.96 7.06
N LEU A 119 -17.70 17.39 5.91
CA LEU A 119 -18.65 17.11 4.83
C LEU A 119 -19.45 15.84 5.13
N ASP A 120 -20.74 15.81 4.80
CA ASP A 120 -21.62 14.69 5.15
C ASP A 120 -21.38 13.43 4.30
N LYS A 121 -21.02 13.62 3.03
CA LYS A 121 -20.84 12.51 2.08
C LYS A 121 -19.38 12.14 1.94
N LEU A 122 -19.07 10.86 2.13
CA LEU A 122 -17.71 10.32 1.96
C LEU A 122 -17.11 10.64 0.57
N GLY A 123 -17.94 10.64 -0.49
CA GLY A 123 -17.50 11.02 -1.83
C GLY A 123 -16.99 12.46 -1.91
N ASP A 124 -17.66 13.40 -1.24
CA ASP A 124 -17.27 14.82 -1.21
C ASP A 124 -16.01 15.02 -0.36
N GLN A 125 -15.89 14.31 0.77
CA GLN A 125 -14.65 14.25 1.57
C GLN A 125 -13.49 13.81 0.67
N THR A 126 -13.69 12.72 -0.06
CA THR A 126 -12.67 12.10 -0.93
C THR A 126 -12.24 13.05 -2.03
N ALA A 127 -13.20 13.67 -2.72
CA ALA A 127 -12.94 14.60 -3.81
C ALA A 127 -12.15 15.83 -3.33
N MET A 128 -12.50 16.39 -2.17
CA MET A 128 -11.80 17.56 -1.67
C MET A 128 -10.37 17.24 -1.20
N ILE A 129 -10.14 16.10 -0.53
CA ILE A 129 -8.79 15.70 -0.14
C ILE A 129 -7.94 15.42 -1.39
N ALA A 130 -8.49 14.74 -2.39
CA ALA A 130 -7.82 14.51 -3.68
C ALA A 130 -7.44 15.82 -4.39
N ALA A 131 -8.34 16.80 -4.42
CA ALA A 131 -8.07 18.12 -5.00
C ALA A 131 -6.96 18.88 -4.25
N ASN A 132 -6.95 18.83 -2.91
CA ASN A 132 -5.89 19.43 -2.10
C ASN A 132 -4.54 18.77 -2.37
N LEU A 133 -4.49 17.43 -2.46
CA LEU A 133 -3.27 16.71 -2.82
C LEU A 133 -2.77 17.09 -4.21
N GLN A 134 -3.65 17.10 -5.21
CA GLN A 134 -3.29 17.43 -6.59
C GLN A 134 -2.77 18.86 -6.70
N SER A 135 -3.41 19.81 -6.01
CA SER A 135 -2.95 21.20 -5.93
C SER A 135 -1.55 21.30 -5.31
N ARG A 136 -1.27 20.52 -4.26
CA ARG A 136 0.07 20.48 -3.66
C ARG A 136 1.11 19.87 -4.58
N LEU A 137 0.78 18.74 -5.22
CA LEU A 137 1.66 18.04 -6.15
C LEU A 137 2.10 18.99 -7.28
N ALA A 138 1.14 19.65 -7.91
CA ALA A 138 1.38 20.59 -9.01
C ALA A 138 2.16 21.87 -8.62
N ARG A 139 2.27 22.18 -7.33
CA ARG A 139 3.02 23.36 -6.81
C ARG A 139 4.44 23.03 -6.39
N THR A 140 4.81 21.76 -6.43
CA THR A 140 6.11 21.25 -6.01
C THR A 140 6.80 20.58 -7.19
N SER A 141 8.10 20.40 -7.07
CA SER A 141 8.92 19.65 -8.02
C SER A 141 9.88 18.78 -7.23
N PHE A 142 10.56 17.87 -7.91
CA PHE A 142 11.65 17.12 -7.31
C PHE A 142 12.75 18.07 -6.80
N ASP A 143 13.24 17.85 -5.58
CA ASP A 143 14.35 18.59 -5.00
C ASP A 143 15.67 18.05 -5.53
N LYS A 144 16.26 18.78 -6.49
CA LYS A 144 17.52 18.43 -7.15
C LYS A 144 18.73 18.37 -6.21
N ASN A 145 18.63 18.90 -4.98
CA ASN A 145 19.67 18.72 -3.96
C ASN A 145 19.72 17.28 -3.42
N SER A 146 18.72 16.46 -3.75
CA SER A 146 18.66 15.05 -3.39
C SER A 146 19.50 14.14 -4.29
N PHE A 147 20.11 14.69 -5.37
CA PHE A 147 21.03 13.93 -6.21
C PHE A 147 22.30 13.55 -5.43
N GLN A 148 22.81 12.34 -5.66
CA GLN A 148 24.03 11.84 -5.02
C GLN A 148 25.29 12.52 -5.57
N SER A 149 25.26 12.96 -6.82
CA SER A 149 26.36 13.68 -7.45
C SER A 149 25.89 14.89 -8.24
N VAL A 150 26.65 15.97 -8.15
CA VAL A 150 26.51 17.17 -8.99
C VAL A 150 26.71 16.90 -10.48
N THR A 151 27.28 15.75 -10.83
CA THR A 151 27.49 15.32 -12.23
C THR A 151 26.28 14.60 -12.81
N GLU A 152 25.32 14.18 -11.99
CA GLU A 152 24.12 13.50 -12.47
C GLU A 152 23.31 14.41 -13.40
N ARG A 153 22.90 13.86 -14.54
CA ARG A 153 22.12 14.59 -15.53
C ARG A 153 20.68 14.09 -15.50
N PRO A 154 19.71 14.93 -15.10
CA PRO A 154 18.31 14.52 -15.14
C PRO A 154 17.86 14.31 -16.58
N HIS A 155 17.22 13.18 -16.84
CA HIS A 155 16.63 12.85 -18.13
C HIS A 155 15.16 13.29 -18.18
N MET A 156 14.37 12.90 -17.17
CA MET A 156 12.96 13.31 -17.04
C MET A 156 12.54 13.45 -15.58
N GLU A 157 11.49 14.24 -15.37
CA GLU A 157 10.81 14.46 -14.09
C GLU A 157 9.29 14.44 -14.34
N CYS A 158 8.54 13.72 -13.51
CA CYS A 158 7.09 13.67 -13.61
C CYS A 158 6.42 13.35 -12.27
N GLU A 159 5.13 13.67 -12.19
CA GLU A 159 4.28 13.30 -11.06
C GLU A 159 3.89 11.81 -11.11
N ALA A 160 4.01 11.11 -9.99
CA ALA A 160 3.55 9.73 -9.86
C ALA A 160 3.14 9.42 -8.42
N GLU A 161 2.61 8.23 -8.21
CA GLU A 161 2.28 7.72 -6.89
C GLU A 161 3.04 6.42 -6.62
N MET A 162 3.73 6.33 -5.49
CA MET A 162 4.32 5.08 -5.04
C MET A 162 3.26 4.21 -4.38
N VAL A 163 3.05 3.02 -4.94
CA VAL A 163 2.09 2.03 -4.49
C VAL A 163 2.76 1.11 -3.48
N SER A 164 2.18 1.04 -2.28
CA SER A 164 2.50 0.04 -1.27
C SER A 164 1.23 -0.74 -0.90
N PRO A 165 1.31 -1.89 -0.20
CA PRO A 165 0.16 -2.75 0.04
C PRO A 165 -1.09 -2.05 0.60
N LEU A 166 -0.91 -1.02 1.44
CA LEU A 166 -2.03 -0.37 2.13
C LEU A 166 -2.25 1.07 1.75
N VAL A 167 -1.20 1.73 1.24
CA VAL A 167 -1.21 3.17 0.99
C VAL A 167 -0.52 3.47 -0.33
N THR A 168 -1.05 4.47 -1.00
CA THR A 168 -0.45 5.03 -2.20
C THR A 168 0.01 6.46 -1.87
N ASN A 169 1.31 6.72 -2.00
CA ASN A 169 1.89 8.01 -1.66
C ASN A 169 2.17 8.82 -2.94
N PRO A 170 1.53 9.97 -3.15
CA PRO A 170 1.85 10.85 -4.28
C PRO A 170 3.21 11.53 -4.09
N GLY A 171 3.90 11.78 -5.19
CA GLY A 171 5.25 12.36 -5.18
C GLY A 171 5.78 12.64 -6.58
N HIS A 172 7.07 12.97 -6.62
CA HIS A 172 7.78 13.27 -7.86
C HIS A 172 8.78 12.16 -8.16
N VAL A 173 8.73 11.67 -9.40
CA VAL A 173 9.75 10.77 -9.94
C VAL A 173 10.75 11.62 -10.72
N CYS A 174 12.03 11.40 -10.47
CA CYS A 174 13.10 11.96 -11.30
C CYS A 174 14.08 10.84 -11.65
N ILE A 175 14.43 10.72 -12.92
CA ILE A 175 15.44 9.77 -13.37
C ILE A 175 16.62 10.51 -13.98
N THR A 176 17.81 10.09 -13.59
CA THR A 176 19.10 10.60 -14.08
C THR A 176 19.81 9.53 -14.89
N ASP A 177 20.97 9.87 -15.43
CA ASP A 177 21.89 8.91 -16.05
C ASP A 177 22.48 7.87 -15.07
N HIS A 178 22.20 7.95 -13.76
CA HIS A 178 22.73 7.04 -12.75
C HIS A 178 21.65 6.40 -11.86
N ASN A 179 20.60 7.13 -11.51
CA ASN A 179 19.64 6.74 -10.48
C ASN A 179 18.19 7.04 -10.89
N LEU A 180 17.28 6.21 -10.40
CA LEU A 180 15.85 6.49 -10.29
C LEU A 180 15.55 7.00 -8.88
N TYR A 181 14.93 8.17 -8.79
CA TYR A 181 14.48 8.76 -7.54
C TYR A 181 12.96 8.87 -7.47
N PHE A 182 12.42 8.67 -6.28
CA PHE A 182 11.04 9.01 -5.95
C PHE A 182 10.99 9.82 -4.65
N GLN A 183 10.47 11.04 -4.73
CA GLN A 183 10.30 11.94 -3.59
C GLN A 183 8.82 12.01 -3.20
N PRO A 184 8.41 11.36 -2.09
CA PRO A 184 7.03 11.46 -1.61
C PRO A 184 6.70 12.87 -1.09
N LEU A 185 5.48 13.34 -1.34
CA LEU A 185 4.99 14.65 -0.86
C LEU A 185 4.94 14.77 0.67
N ASN A 186 4.88 13.64 1.36
CA ASN A 186 4.79 13.55 2.81
C ASN A 186 6.10 13.08 3.46
N SER A 187 7.18 12.90 2.68
CA SER A 187 8.49 12.45 3.20
C SER A 187 8.41 11.13 4.00
N TYR A 188 7.54 10.21 3.57
CA TYR A 188 7.36 8.88 4.15
C TYR A 188 7.27 7.81 3.04
N PRO A 189 7.85 6.60 3.22
CA PRO A 189 8.62 6.13 4.38
C PRO A 189 9.97 6.85 4.54
N ASP A 190 10.62 7.19 3.42
CA ASP A 190 11.85 7.97 3.37
C ASP A 190 11.60 9.37 2.77
N SER A 191 12.51 10.31 3.02
CA SER A 191 12.45 11.64 2.40
C SER A 191 12.57 11.57 0.89
N VAL A 192 13.42 10.67 0.38
CA VAL A 192 13.60 10.32 -1.03
C VAL A 192 13.99 8.84 -1.11
N VAL A 193 13.25 8.08 -1.92
CA VAL A 193 13.60 6.71 -2.29
C VAL A 193 14.56 6.77 -3.49
N GLN A 194 15.65 6.03 -3.43
CA GLN A 194 16.67 5.99 -4.48
C GLN A 194 16.96 4.56 -4.92
N ILE A 195 17.04 4.35 -6.24
CA ILE A 195 17.44 3.09 -6.86
C ILE A 195 18.53 3.38 -7.89
N GLY A 196 19.69 2.74 -7.73
CA GLY A 196 20.76 2.82 -8.74
C GLY A 196 20.37 2.06 -10.01
N LEU A 197 20.51 2.69 -11.18
CA LEU A 197 20.11 2.04 -12.45
C LEU A 197 20.92 0.77 -12.72
N HIS A 198 22.18 0.73 -12.28
CA HIS A 198 23.05 -0.43 -12.38
C HIS A 198 22.60 -1.63 -11.52
N SER A 199 21.80 -1.40 -10.47
CA SER A 199 21.28 -2.47 -9.62
C SER A 199 19.96 -3.04 -10.13
N VAL A 200 19.28 -2.34 -11.05
CA VAL A 200 18.03 -2.82 -11.64
C VAL A 200 18.29 -4.10 -12.43
N ARG A 201 17.41 -5.08 -12.26
CA ARG A 201 17.45 -6.38 -12.94
C ARG A 201 16.22 -6.60 -13.80
N ARG A 202 15.04 -6.22 -13.29
CA ARG A 202 13.76 -6.44 -13.98
C ARG A 202 12.89 -5.20 -13.84
N ILE A 203 12.16 -4.89 -14.91
CA ILE A 203 11.12 -3.88 -14.91
C ILE A 203 9.87 -4.44 -15.57
N TYR A 204 8.71 -4.18 -14.97
CA TYR A 204 7.42 -4.64 -15.50
C TYR A 204 6.47 -3.47 -15.64
N LYS A 205 5.92 -3.32 -16.84
CA LYS A 205 4.70 -2.55 -17.05
C LYS A 205 3.56 -3.27 -16.33
N ARG A 206 2.79 -2.55 -15.51
CA ARG A 206 1.67 -3.09 -14.72
C ARG A 206 0.36 -2.38 -15.05
N ARG A 207 -0.74 -3.07 -14.78
CA ARG A 207 -2.05 -2.43 -14.67
C ARG A 207 -2.30 -2.02 -13.22
N HIS A 208 -2.81 -0.81 -13.03
CA HIS A 208 -3.28 -0.32 -11.73
C HIS A 208 -4.72 0.18 -11.89
N GLY A 209 -5.65 -0.35 -11.08
CA GLY A 209 -7.08 -0.07 -11.26
C GLY A 209 -7.57 -0.41 -12.68
N LEU A 210 -7.09 -1.53 -13.23
CA LEU A 210 -7.35 -2.02 -14.59
C LEU A 210 -6.88 -1.10 -15.74
N ARG A 211 -6.03 -0.11 -15.46
CA ARG A 211 -5.45 0.80 -16.47
C ARG A 211 -3.94 0.60 -16.57
N PRO A 212 -3.31 0.71 -17.75
CA PRO A 212 -1.88 0.43 -17.97
C PRO A 212 -0.97 1.57 -17.48
N LEU A 213 -1.10 1.92 -16.20
CA LEU A 213 -0.47 3.08 -15.58
C LEU A 213 0.64 2.71 -14.60
N GLY A 214 0.93 1.42 -14.40
CA GLY A 214 1.90 0.96 -13.43
C GLY A 214 3.27 0.67 -14.04
N LEU A 215 4.31 0.90 -13.26
CA LEU A 215 5.68 0.43 -13.49
C LEU A 215 6.25 -0.11 -12.19
N GLU A 216 6.77 -1.32 -12.24
CA GLU A 216 7.36 -1.97 -11.08
C GLU A 216 8.82 -2.33 -11.39
N VAL A 217 9.72 -2.01 -10.45
CA VAL A 217 11.19 -2.10 -10.63
C VAL A 217 11.77 -3.02 -9.57
N PHE A 218 12.62 -3.94 -10.00
CA PHE A 218 13.24 -4.96 -9.16
C PHE A 218 14.76 -4.95 -9.35
N CYS A 219 15.48 -4.93 -8.23
CA CYS A 219 16.95 -5.02 -8.15
C CYS A 219 17.43 -6.44 -7.81
N THR A 220 16.52 -7.33 -7.45
CA THR A 220 16.79 -8.75 -7.15
C THR A 220 16.11 -9.66 -8.17
N GLU A 221 16.73 -10.79 -8.49
CA GLU A 221 16.24 -11.71 -9.55
C GLU A 221 14.97 -12.48 -9.16
N ASN A 222 14.91 -12.97 -7.92
CA ASN A 222 13.89 -13.94 -7.51
C ASN A 222 12.92 -13.42 -6.43
N ASP A 223 13.03 -12.15 -6.05
CA ASP A 223 12.12 -11.59 -5.06
C ASP A 223 10.75 -11.27 -5.67
N LEU A 224 9.75 -11.51 -4.83
CA LEU A 224 8.35 -11.17 -5.02
C LEU A 224 8.10 -9.69 -4.78
N CYS A 225 8.81 -9.13 -3.80
CA CYS A 225 8.72 -7.73 -3.44
C CYS A 225 9.57 -6.91 -4.41
N SER A 226 8.94 -5.95 -5.08
CA SER A 226 9.67 -4.96 -5.87
C SER A 226 10.29 -3.91 -4.95
N ASP A 227 11.44 -3.37 -5.35
CA ASP A 227 12.07 -2.24 -4.67
C ASP A 227 11.22 -0.97 -4.79
N ILE A 228 10.50 -0.80 -5.91
CA ILE A 228 9.49 0.26 -6.04
C ILE A 228 8.37 -0.12 -7.03
N TYR A 229 7.14 0.26 -6.70
CA TYR A 229 6.00 0.25 -7.61
C TYR A 229 5.47 1.68 -7.77
N LEU A 230 5.56 2.22 -8.97
CA LEU A 230 5.06 3.52 -9.37
C LEU A 230 3.77 3.40 -10.19
N LYS A 231 2.79 4.25 -9.88
CA LYS A 231 1.57 4.47 -10.65
C LYS A 231 1.60 5.90 -11.22
N PHE A 232 1.47 6.02 -12.53
CA PHE A 232 1.49 7.29 -13.25
C PHE A 232 0.08 7.81 -13.52
N TYR A 233 -0.03 9.11 -13.80
CA TYR A 233 -1.30 9.73 -14.20
C TYR A 233 -1.63 9.53 -15.68
N ASN A 234 -0.61 9.25 -16.50
CA ASN A 234 -0.76 8.97 -17.92
C ASN A 234 0.23 7.88 -18.38
N THR A 235 -0.05 7.26 -19.52
CA THR A 235 0.78 6.18 -20.06
C THR A 235 2.09 6.67 -20.66
N LYS A 236 2.14 7.93 -21.12
CA LYS A 236 3.29 8.51 -21.80
C LYS A 236 4.48 8.60 -20.84
N ASP A 237 4.30 9.20 -19.66
CA ASP A 237 5.36 9.35 -18.66
C ASP A 237 5.86 7.97 -18.18
N ARG A 238 4.93 7.03 -17.98
CA ARG A 238 5.24 5.63 -17.65
C ARG A 238 6.12 4.98 -18.73
N ASP A 239 5.73 5.13 -19.99
CA ASP A 239 6.44 4.52 -21.12
C ASP A 239 7.82 5.17 -21.32
N GLU A 240 7.93 6.48 -21.21
CA GLU A 240 9.20 7.22 -21.30
C GLU A 240 10.18 6.74 -20.22
N LEU A 241 9.73 6.66 -18.96
CA LEU A 241 10.55 6.17 -17.86
C LEU A 241 10.97 4.70 -18.06
N TYR A 242 10.03 3.85 -18.47
CA TYR A 242 10.30 2.44 -18.75
C TYR A 242 11.37 2.27 -19.82
N TYR A 243 11.21 2.96 -20.97
CA TYR A 243 12.17 2.81 -22.07
C TYR A 243 13.54 3.36 -21.70
N TYR A 244 13.61 4.43 -20.90
CA TYR A 244 14.89 4.94 -20.43
C TYR A 244 15.59 3.93 -19.51
N ILE A 245 14.91 3.37 -18.49
CA ILE A 245 15.50 2.33 -17.61
C ILE A 245 15.92 1.11 -18.44
N ALA A 246 15.11 0.70 -19.41
CA ALA A 246 15.41 -0.44 -20.28
C ALA A 246 16.73 -0.29 -21.04
N THR A 247 17.18 0.93 -21.33
CA THR A 247 18.47 1.16 -22.02
C THR A 247 19.70 0.77 -21.17
N PHE A 248 19.56 0.73 -19.84
CA PHE A 248 20.64 0.37 -18.90
C PHE A 248 20.65 -1.12 -18.55
N LEU A 249 19.64 -1.85 -18.97
CA LEU A 249 19.48 -3.27 -18.67
C LEU A 249 20.12 -4.12 -19.77
N GLU A 250 21.34 -4.62 -19.50
CA GLU A 250 21.99 -5.62 -20.33
C GLU A 250 21.05 -6.84 -20.48
N ASN A 251 20.59 -7.11 -21.71
CA ASN A 251 19.62 -8.17 -22.04
C ASN A 251 18.14 -7.92 -21.67
N HIS A 252 17.71 -6.67 -21.47
CA HIS A 252 16.28 -6.33 -21.31
C HIS A 252 15.35 -6.95 -22.38
N ILE A 253 15.90 -7.23 -23.56
CA ILE A 253 15.17 -7.70 -24.74
C ILE A 253 14.73 -9.16 -24.63
N THR A 254 15.28 -9.98 -23.74
CA THR A 254 14.66 -11.29 -23.45
C THR A 254 13.52 -11.11 -22.48
N GLU A 255 12.41 -10.51 -22.94
CA GLU A 255 11.11 -10.79 -22.34
C GLU A 255 10.98 -12.31 -22.29
N HIS A 256 11.14 -12.88 -21.11
CA HIS A 256 10.86 -14.29 -20.91
C HIS A 256 9.36 -14.45 -21.09
N THR A 257 8.98 -14.87 -22.28
CA THR A 257 7.58 -15.10 -22.64
C THR A 257 7.00 -16.24 -21.79
N ALA A 258 5.68 -16.33 -21.74
CA ALA A 258 5.00 -17.44 -21.07
C ALA A 258 5.51 -18.80 -21.60
N GLU A 259 5.80 -18.89 -22.91
CA GLU A 259 6.34 -20.08 -23.56
C GLU A 259 7.76 -20.42 -23.07
N SER A 260 8.63 -19.42 -22.89
CA SER A 260 9.98 -19.62 -22.34
C SER A 260 9.93 -20.23 -20.94
N TYR A 261 9.13 -19.65 -20.04
CA TYR A 261 8.97 -20.18 -18.68
C TYR A 261 8.32 -21.57 -18.68
N MET A 262 7.34 -21.80 -19.56
CA MET A 262 6.69 -23.11 -19.69
C MET A 262 7.71 -24.18 -20.08
N LEU A 263 8.60 -23.90 -21.04
CA LEU A 263 9.62 -24.85 -21.47
C LEU A 263 10.63 -25.15 -20.35
N GLN A 264 11.05 -24.13 -19.60
CA GLN A 264 11.94 -24.31 -18.45
C GLN A 264 11.28 -25.16 -17.35
N TRP A 265 10.00 -24.93 -17.09
CA TRP A 265 9.21 -25.69 -16.12
C TRP A 265 9.04 -27.15 -16.55
N GLN A 266 8.66 -27.40 -17.81
CA GLN A 266 8.52 -28.76 -18.36
C GLN A 266 9.84 -29.55 -18.33
N ARG A 267 10.98 -28.87 -18.50
CA ARG A 267 12.31 -29.47 -18.39
C ARG A 267 12.82 -29.61 -16.95
N GLY A 268 12.06 -29.14 -15.96
CA GLY A 268 12.44 -29.18 -14.55
C GLY A 268 13.53 -28.18 -14.15
N HIS A 269 13.82 -27.17 -14.99
CA HIS A 269 14.77 -26.10 -14.66
C HIS A 269 14.22 -25.12 -13.61
N ILE A 270 12.89 -25.00 -13.53
CA ILE A 270 12.20 -24.20 -12.51
C ILE A 270 11.09 -25.03 -11.85
N SER A 271 10.85 -24.78 -10.56
CA SER A 271 9.81 -25.45 -9.77
C SER A 271 8.40 -24.98 -10.12
N ASN A 272 7.38 -25.74 -9.70
CA ASN A 272 5.97 -25.32 -9.79
C ASN A 272 5.74 -23.94 -9.15
N TYR A 273 6.39 -23.67 -8.02
CA TYR A 273 6.28 -22.40 -7.31
C TYR A 273 6.82 -21.24 -8.17
N GLN A 274 8.04 -21.38 -8.69
CA GLN A 274 8.65 -20.37 -9.56
C GLN A 274 7.85 -20.17 -10.84
N TYR A 275 7.36 -21.24 -11.46
CA TYR A 275 6.55 -21.13 -12.67
C TYR A 275 5.25 -20.36 -12.41
N LEU A 276 4.51 -20.69 -11.34
CA LEU A 276 3.32 -19.94 -10.93
C LEU A 276 3.64 -18.49 -10.60
N LEU A 277 4.81 -18.23 -10.02
CA LEU A 277 5.28 -16.87 -9.75
C LEU A 277 5.47 -16.06 -11.02
N HIS A 278 6.13 -16.64 -12.03
CA HIS A 278 6.30 -16.00 -13.34
C HIS A 278 4.96 -15.77 -14.03
N LEU A 279 4.01 -16.72 -13.94
CA LEU A 279 2.66 -16.52 -14.49
C LEU A 279 1.90 -15.40 -13.79
N ASN A 280 2.00 -15.29 -12.46
CA ASN A 280 1.42 -14.19 -11.71
C ASN A 280 2.02 -12.84 -12.16
N ASN A 281 3.34 -12.78 -12.33
CA ASN A 281 4.01 -11.60 -12.86
C ASN A 281 3.55 -11.26 -14.28
N LEU A 282 3.48 -12.22 -15.21
CA LEU A 282 2.99 -11.95 -16.58
C LEU A 282 1.51 -11.53 -16.60
N ALA A 283 0.74 -11.86 -15.56
CA ALA A 283 -0.65 -11.47 -15.40
C ALA A 283 -0.85 -10.12 -14.65
N ASP A 284 0.21 -9.31 -14.50
CA ASP A 284 0.23 -8.02 -13.80
C ASP A 284 -0.04 -8.08 -12.29
N ARG A 285 0.14 -9.24 -11.66
CA ARG A 285 -0.05 -9.38 -10.22
C ARG A 285 1.20 -8.92 -9.47
N SER A 286 0.97 -8.26 -8.34
CA SER A 286 2.02 -7.70 -7.49
C SER A 286 1.63 -7.82 -6.02
N VAL A 287 2.62 -8.05 -5.16
CA VAL A 287 2.42 -8.07 -3.70
C VAL A 287 2.14 -6.68 -3.13
N ASN A 288 2.54 -5.63 -3.86
CA ASN A 288 2.34 -4.23 -3.49
C ASN A 288 0.93 -3.72 -3.82
N ASP A 289 0.16 -4.41 -4.68
CA ASP A 289 -1.24 -4.11 -4.96
C ASP A 289 -2.14 -5.26 -4.48
N LEU A 290 -2.74 -5.11 -3.31
CA LEU A 290 -3.61 -6.11 -2.70
C LEU A 290 -4.85 -6.45 -3.55
N SER A 291 -5.27 -5.56 -4.45
CA SER A 291 -6.38 -5.83 -5.37
C SER A 291 -6.00 -6.81 -6.48
N GLN A 292 -4.70 -6.89 -6.78
CA GLN A 292 -4.09 -7.74 -7.81
C GLN A 292 -2.99 -8.63 -7.21
N TYR A 293 -3.18 -9.10 -5.98
CA TYR A 293 -2.21 -9.95 -5.28
C TYR A 293 -1.94 -11.27 -6.03
N PRO A 294 -0.73 -11.86 -5.94
CA PRO A 294 -0.44 -13.16 -6.53
C PRO A 294 -1.40 -14.25 -6.05
N VAL A 295 -1.82 -15.12 -6.97
CA VAL A 295 -2.76 -16.21 -6.72
C VAL A 295 -2.07 -17.55 -6.89
N PHE A 296 -2.26 -18.40 -5.89
CA PHE A 296 -1.82 -19.79 -5.88
C PHE A 296 -3.03 -20.70 -5.65
N PRO A 297 -3.07 -21.89 -6.28
CA PRO A 297 -4.15 -22.83 -6.07
C PRO A 297 -4.04 -23.49 -4.68
N TRP A 298 -5.18 -23.79 -4.08
CA TRP A 298 -5.25 -24.79 -3.01
C TRP A 298 -4.82 -26.14 -3.59
N VAL A 299 -3.88 -26.83 -2.95
CA VAL A 299 -3.34 -28.11 -3.47
C VAL A 299 -3.84 -29.29 -2.65
N ILE A 300 -3.79 -29.17 -1.33
CA ILE A 300 -4.24 -30.22 -0.40
C ILE A 300 -5.75 -30.09 -0.20
N SER A 301 -6.45 -31.22 -0.13
CA SER A 301 -7.87 -31.33 0.24
C SER A 301 -8.05 -31.96 1.62
N ASP A 302 -7.10 -32.78 2.06
CA ASP A 302 -7.15 -33.45 3.36
C ASP A 302 -6.49 -32.62 4.46
N TYR A 303 -7.33 -32.01 5.30
CA TYR A 303 -6.93 -31.25 6.50
C TYR A 303 -7.45 -31.91 7.79
N SER A 304 -7.93 -33.15 7.72
CA SER A 304 -8.55 -33.85 8.86
C SER A 304 -7.74 -35.05 9.32
N SER A 305 -7.02 -35.72 8.40
CA SER A 305 -6.14 -36.82 8.76
C SER A 305 -4.95 -36.34 9.62
N PRO A 306 -4.53 -37.12 10.64
CA PRO A 306 -3.37 -36.77 11.47
C PRO A 306 -2.04 -36.85 10.69
N GLN A 307 -2.00 -37.62 9.60
CA GLN A 307 -0.86 -37.74 8.70
C GLN A 307 -1.35 -37.57 7.25
N LEU A 308 -0.62 -36.76 6.49
CA LEU A 308 -0.92 -36.51 5.08
C LEU A 308 -0.22 -37.56 4.20
N ASP A 309 -1.00 -38.39 3.53
CA ASP A 309 -0.48 -39.35 2.55
C ASP A 309 -0.35 -38.69 1.16
N LEU A 310 0.89 -38.49 0.71
CA LEU A 310 1.18 -37.88 -0.60
C LEU A 310 1.01 -38.85 -1.77
N LEU A 311 0.83 -40.15 -1.53
CA LEU A 311 0.58 -41.14 -2.56
C LEU A 311 -0.92 -41.32 -2.83
N ASN A 312 -1.79 -40.84 -1.93
CA ASN A 312 -3.23 -40.91 -2.09
C ASN A 312 -3.75 -39.73 -2.93
N PRO A 313 -4.32 -39.97 -4.13
CA PRO A 313 -4.86 -38.90 -4.97
C PRO A 313 -5.99 -38.10 -4.29
N ALA A 314 -6.74 -38.72 -3.36
CA ALA A 314 -7.84 -38.04 -2.64
C ALA A 314 -7.35 -36.98 -1.65
N SER A 315 -6.06 -36.99 -1.28
CA SER A 315 -5.44 -35.97 -0.44
C SER A 315 -5.17 -34.66 -1.19
N PHE A 316 -5.34 -34.66 -2.52
CA PHE A 316 -5.15 -33.49 -3.37
C PHE A 316 -6.46 -33.01 -3.98
N ARG A 317 -6.55 -31.68 -4.15
CA ARG A 317 -7.66 -31.03 -4.85
C ARG A 317 -7.58 -31.31 -6.34
N ASP A 318 -8.72 -31.59 -6.95
CA ASP A 318 -8.88 -31.58 -8.40
C ASP A 318 -8.58 -30.17 -8.97
N LEU A 319 -7.40 -30.02 -9.58
CA LEU A 319 -6.91 -28.76 -10.13
C LEU A 319 -7.61 -28.37 -11.45
N SER A 320 -8.34 -29.28 -12.10
CA SER A 320 -9.03 -29.00 -13.36
C SER A 320 -10.31 -28.18 -13.16
N LYS A 321 -10.76 -28.03 -11.90
CA LYS A 321 -11.99 -27.33 -11.52
C LYS A 321 -11.70 -26.08 -10.70
N PRO A 322 -12.51 -25.01 -10.83
CA PRO A 322 -12.48 -23.89 -9.90
C PRO A 322 -13.03 -24.32 -8.53
N VAL A 323 -12.66 -23.58 -7.48
CA VAL A 323 -13.07 -23.88 -6.08
C VAL A 323 -14.59 -24.01 -5.94
N GLY A 324 -15.36 -23.15 -6.62
CA GLY A 324 -16.83 -23.18 -6.56
C GLY A 324 -17.48 -24.41 -7.19
N ALA A 325 -16.74 -25.19 -7.99
CA ALA A 325 -17.22 -26.40 -8.67
C ALA A 325 -16.78 -27.71 -8.01
N LEU A 326 -16.06 -27.64 -6.88
CA LEU A 326 -15.60 -28.84 -6.16
C LEU A 326 -16.76 -29.54 -5.41
N ASN A 327 -17.69 -28.76 -4.86
CA ASN A 327 -18.87 -29.27 -4.20
C ASN A 327 -20.06 -29.24 -5.19
N THR A 328 -20.56 -30.42 -5.53
CA THR A 328 -21.61 -30.60 -6.55
C THR A 328 -22.91 -29.89 -6.18
N GLU A 329 -23.35 -30.00 -4.93
CA GLU A 329 -24.59 -29.35 -4.45
C GLU A 329 -24.48 -27.81 -4.55
N ARG A 330 -23.33 -27.25 -4.16
CA ARG A 330 -23.07 -25.81 -4.31
C ARG A 330 -23.06 -25.42 -5.80
N LEU A 331 -22.45 -26.23 -6.66
CA LEU A 331 -22.38 -25.97 -8.10
C LEU A 331 -23.77 -25.95 -8.75
N GLU A 332 -24.64 -26.90 -8.42
CA GLU A 332 -26.02 -26.96 -8.91
C GLU A 332 -26.79 -25.68 -8.58
N ARG A 333 -26.73 -25.22 -7.33
CA ARG A 333 -27.35 -23.96 -6.90
C ARG A 333 -26.81 -22.74 -7.65
N LEU A 334 -25.49 -22.72 -7.93
CA LEU A 334 -24.88 -21.63 -8.72
C LEU A 334 -25.37 -21.63 -10.17
N LEU A 335 -25.52 -22.82 -10.78
CA LEU A 335 -26.02 -22.98 -12.15
C LEU A 335 -27.51 -22.66 -12.28
N GLU A 336 -28.33 -23.00 -11.28
CA GLU A 336 -29.73 -22.57 -11.21
C GLU A 336 -29.84 -21.05 -11.19
N ARG A 337 -29.14 -20.40 -10.25
CA ARG A 337 -29.12 -18.93 -10.18
C ARG A 337 -28.61 -18.30 -11.47
N TYR A 338 -27.58 -18.88 -12.10
CA TYR A 338 -27.03 -18.38 -13.36
C TYR A 338 -28.06 -18.43 -14.50
N ARG A 339 -28.87 -19.50 -14.57
CA ARG A 339 -29.90 -19.68 -15.61
C ARG A 339 -31.04 -18.66 -15.48
N ASP A 340 -31.41 -18.32 -14.25
CA ASP A 340 -32.51 -17.40 -13.94
C ASP A 340 -32.11 -15.92 -13.96
N MET A 341 -30.82 -15.62 -14.11
CA MET A 341 -30.29 -14.26 -14.06
C MET A 341 -30.43 -13.52 -15.40
N PRO A 342 -30.77 -12.21 -15.41
CA PRO A 342 -30.68 -11.38 -16.61
C PRO A 342 -29.21 -11.12 -17.01
N GLU A 343 -28.97 -10.73 -18.27
CA GLU A 343 -27.62 -10.39 -18.73
C GLU A 343 -27.11 -9.08 -18.11
N PRO A 344 -25.79 -8.95 -17.83
CA PRO A 344 -24.75 -9.96 -18.00
C PRO A 344 -24.77 -11.01 -16.88
N ARG A 345 -24.86 -12.29 -17.25
CA ARG A 345 -24.89 -13.40 -16.28
C ARG A 345 -23.51 -13.66 -15.68
N PHE A 346 -23.48 -14.08 -14.41
CA PHE A 346 -22.23 -14.48 -13.74
C PHE A 346 -22.45 -15.64 -12.77
N MET A 347 -21.45 -16.52 -12.67
CA MET A 347 -21.50 -17.66 -11.73
C MET A 347 -21.07 -17.26 -10.31
N TYR A 348 -20.09 -16.37 -10.17
CA TYR A 348 -19.52 -16.02 -8.87
C TYR A 348 -19.67 -14.52 -8.61
N GLY A 349 -20.40 -14.16 -7.55
CA GLY A 349 -20.53 -12.77 -7.10
C GLY A 349 -19.35 -12.29 -6.25
N SER A 350 -18.47 -13.21 -5.86
CA SER A 350 -17.23 -12.94 -5.14
C SER A 350 -16.04 -13.42 -5.97
N HIS A 351 -14.97 -12.65 -5.93
CA HIS A 351 -13.73 -12.96 -6.63
C HIS A 351 -12.82 -13.80 -5.74
N TYR A 352 -11.99 -14.68 -6.32
CA TYR A 352 -11.06 -15.56 -5.58
C TYR A 352 -9.84 -14.82 -5.01
N SER A 353 -9.58 -13.60 -5.49
CA SER A 353 -8.51 -12.72 -5.03
C SER A 353 -9.13 -11.38 -4.64
N SER A 354 -8.97 -10.97 -3.38
CA SER A 354 -9.45 -9.67 -2.90
C SER A 354 -8.52 -9.14 -1.81
N PRO A 355 -8.42 -7.81 -1.64
CA PRO A 355 -7.60 -7.24 -0.57
C PRO A 355 -7.99 -7.77 0.81
N GLY A 356 -9.29 -7.94 1.07
CA GLY A 356 -9.80 -8.46 2.34
C GLY A 356 -9.31 -9.88 2.65
N TYR A 357 -9.17 -10.75 1.65
CA TYR A 357 -8.61 -12.08 1.85
C TYR A 357 -7.12 -12.03 2.20
N VAL A 358 -6.34 -11.19 1.51
CA VAL A 358 -4.91 -11.07 1.79
C VAL A 358 -4.68 -10.58 3.21
N LEU A 359 -5.39 -9.52 3.62
CA LEU A 359 -5.32 -9.00 4.99
C LEU A 359 -5.73 -10.04 6.04
N PHE A 360 -6.76 -10.83 5.75
CA PHE A 360 -7.19 -11.91 6.64
C PHE A 360 -6.11 -13.00 6.79
N TYR A 361 -5.49 -13.44 5.68
CA TYR A 361 -4.42 -14.45 5.73
C TYR A 361 -3.15 -13.92 6.42
N LEU A 362 -2.84 -12.63 6.28
CA LEU A 362 -1.64 -12.01 6.83
C LEU A 362 -1.86 -11.35 8.20
N VAL A 363 -3.01 -11.56 8.84
CA VAL A 363 -3.38 -10.88 10.11
C VAL A 363 -2.37 -11.09 11.25
N ARG A 364 -1.63 -12.21 11.23
CA ARG A 364 -0.60 -12.55 12.24
C ARG A 364 0.79 -12.05 11.88
N VAL A 365 0.99 -11.55 10.67
CA VAL A 365 2.25 -10.94 10.23
C VAL A 365 2.25 -9.50 10.72
N GLY A 366 2.63 -9.33 11.99
CA GLY A 366 2.69 -8.04 12.66
C GLY A 366 3.82 -7.16 12.13
N SER A 367 3.59 -5.85 12.23
CA SER A 367 4.56 -4.74 12.16
C SER A 367 4.65 -3.97 10.84
N ASP A 368 4.79 -4.58 9.67
CA ASP A 368 4.94 -3.80 8.42
C ASP A 368 3.63 -3.59 7.63
N ILE A 369 2.63 -4.47 7.80
CA ILE A 369 1.36 -4.42 7.06
C ILE A 369 0.20 -3.88 7.92
N SER A 370 0.41 -3.60 9.21
CA SER A 370 -0.73 -3.48 10.14
C SER A 370 -0.76 -2.23 11.02
N VAL A 371 0.33 -1.49 11.17
CA VAL A 371 0.39 -0.50 12.26
C VAL A 371 -0.07 0.91 11.84
N GLY A 372 0.06 1.26 10.57
CA GLY A 372 -0.37 2.58 10.08
C GLY A 372 -1.80 2.64 9.54
N CYS A 373 -2.18 1.66 8.71
CA CYS A 373 -3.26 1.83 7.73
C CYS A 373 -4.60 1.16 8.04
N LEU A 374 -4.68 0.32 9.08
CA LEU A 374 -5.90 -0.47 9.32
C LEU A 374 -6.89 0.13 10.33
N TRP A 375 -6.54 1.19 11.07
CA TRP A 375 -7.42 1.70 12.14
C TRP A 375 -7.36 3.21 12.45
#